data_AF-A0AAC8QER9-F1
#
_entry.id   AF-A0AAC8QER9-F1
#
_cell.length_a   1.000
_cell.length_b   1.000
_cell.length_c   1.000
_cell.angle_alpha   90.00
_cell.angle_beta   90.00
_cell.angle_gamma   90.00
#
_symmetry.space_group_name_H-M   'P 1'
#
loop_
_entity.id
_entity.type
_entity.pdbx_description
1 polymer ?
#
loop_
_entity_poly.entity_id
_entity_poly.type
_entity_poly.pdbx_seq_one_letter_code
_entity_poly.pdbx_strand_id
1 'polypeptide(L)'
;MRRQTLIVFALALAAALTRCGPPEPSSDVLSGASESTSRALSPGGGLKVMTYNIKHAELSSLDSIASVIKGQSPDLVVLQEVDVLTTRSGEVDQAARLGALTGMYSSFQPALLNYDTGQYGLALLSRYPILSSQRIALRSAAEQRILALMEVQLDASHVIPVGITHFGTTGATERQNQADDIKAVLAGKPWAVLGGDLNASPSEACITSLKQLLTDAWTRGGSGSGYTHDASFPTRRIDYVMLGSAWTSPVLASVVGASSQSDHRPVVATLTLPWSQTLFGDRVPGAAVEPDTRSVELGVKFRANVAGSVTALRFYRGTGNANGYVAKLWTSTGTLLAQVSVTDGRVPGWQEGALPTPVPLTAGATYVVSYYTSNGQFARDVSGLASAVVSGNLTAPASSTVGGNGVFVYGTGGFPTSSYKDANYWVDVRFAPAQ
;
A
#
# COMPACT_ATOMS: atom_id res chain seq x y z
N MET A 1 35.47 44.36 67.17
CA MET A 1 36.59 45.13 66.58
C MET A 1 36.61 44.90 65.08
N ARG A 2 36.70 45.99 64.29
CA ARG A 2 37.29 46.16 62.94
C ARG A 2 36.98 45.09 61.87
N ARG A 3 36.17 45.38 60.85
CA ARG A 3 36.40 46.18 59.60
C ARG A 3 36.92 45.33 58.43
N GLN A 4 36.16 45.43 57.32
CA GLN A 4 36.58 45.46 55.90
C GLN A 4 37.07 44.10 55.33
N THR A 5 36.74 43.66 54.10
CA THR A 5 36.60 44.39 52.82
C THR A 5 35.77 43.55 51.83
N LEU A 6 34.89 44.20 51.05
CA LEU A 6 34.31 43.69 49.79
C LEU A 6 35.42 43.51 48.73
N ILE A 7 35.27 42.55 47.82
CA ILE A 7 35.24 42.83 46.36
C ILE A 7 34.66 41.60 45.64
N VAL A 8 33.66 41.92 44.82
CA VAL A 8 32.94 41.07 43.87
C VAL A 8 33.72 41.07 42.55
N PHE A 9 33.85 39.92 41.90
CA PHE A 9 33.70 39.85 40.44
C PHE A 9 33.01 38.54 40.07
N ALA A 10 31.88 38.69 39.37
CA ALA A 10 31.08 37.64 38.79
C ALA A 10 31.54 37.33 37.36
N LEU A 11 31.43 36.06 36.96
CA LEU A 11 30.86 35.55 35.69
C LEU A 11 30.90 34.00 35.85
N ALA A 12 29.77 33.33 36.16
CA ALA A 12 28.82 32.72 35.21
C ALA A 12 29.51 31.84 34.14
N LEU A 13 29.20 30.55 33.93
CA LEU A 13 28.09 29.71 34.36
C LEU A 13 28.49 28.22 34.23
N ALA A 14 27.91 27.42 35.13
CA ALA A 14 27.99 25.97 35.34
C ALA A 14 27.58 25.11 34.11
N ALA A 15 28.20 23.95 33.84
CA ALA A 15 27.93 22.58 34.38
C ALA A 15 26.57 22.00 33.92
N ALA A 16 26.35 20.71 33.64
CA ALA A 16 26.98 19.45 34.08
C ALA A 16 26.65 18.35 33.04
N LEU A 17 27.59 17.52 32.60
CA LEU A 17 28.01 16.21 33.17
C LEU A 17 26.88 15.16 33.32
N THR A 18 26.93 14.24 32.35
CA THR A 18 26.28 12.95 32.17
C THR A 18 26.79 11.88 33.16
N ARG A 19 25.94 10.90 33.51
CA ARG A 19 26.30 9.66 34.23
C ARG A 19 25.70 8.42 33.57
N CYS A 20 26.45 7.32 33.72
CA CYS A 20 26.46 6.01 33.04
C CYS A 20 25.23 5.11 33.18
N GLY A 21 25.15 4.14 32.24
CA GLY A 21 24.56 2.80 32.39
C GLY A 21 25.40 1.72 31.66
N PRO A 22 25.32 0.41 32.02
CA PRO A 22 26.35 -0.63 31.82
C PRO A 22 26.15 -1.56 30.58
N PRO A 23 27.06 -2.55 30.32
CA PRO A 23 27.27 -3.23 29.03
C PRO A 23 26.49 -4.56 28.81
N GLU A 24 26.49 -5.01 27.54
CA GLU A 24 25.91 -6.22 26.91
C GLU A 24 26.20 -7.59 27.59
N PRO A 25 25.37 -8.63 27.37
CA PRO A 25 25.74 -10.03 27.56
C PRO A 25 26.04 -10.80 26.25
N SER A 26 26.89 -11.83 26.39
CA SER A 26 27.50 -12.70 25.37
C SER A 26 26.60 -13.82 24.80
N SER A 27 27.04 -14.40 23.68
CA SER A 27 26.45 -15.51 22.93
C SER A 27 26.37 -16.85 23.68
N ASP A 28 25.21 -17.53 23.59
CA ASP A 28 25.14 -19.00 23.54
C ASP A 28 23.96 -19.45 22.64
N VAL A 29 24.22 -20.50 21.87
CA VAL A 29 23.38 -21.08 20.84
C VAL A 29 22.28 -21.94 21.47
N LEU A 30 21.01 -21.68 21.15
CA LEU A 30 19.99 -22.74 21.04
C LEU A 30 18.94 -22.39 19.98
N SER A 31 18.71 -23.40 19.15
CA SER A 31 17.73 -23.50 18.07
C SER A 31 16.33 -23.02 18.47
N GLY A 32 15.79 -22.15 17.62
CA GLY A 32 14.37 -21.89 17.52
C GLY A 32 14.16 -21.18 16.19
N ALA A 33 13.64 -21.91 15.20
CA ALA A 33 13.23 -21.30 13.95
C ALA A 33 12.31 -20.12 14.29
N SER A 34 12.79 -18.90 14.04
CA SER A 34 11.92 -17.75 13.95
C SER A 34 11.06 -18.02 12.73
N GLU A 35 9.85 -18.52 12.96
CA GLU A 35 8.78 -18.46 11.98
C GLU A 35 8.74 -17.03 11.47
N SER A 36 9.23 -16.85 10.25
CA SER A 36 8.86 -15.76 9.36
C SER A 36 7.35 -15.91 9.15
N THR A 37 6.55 -15.46 10.11
CA THR A 37 5.13 -15.26 9.89
C THR A 37 5.05 -14.16 8.86
N SER A 38 4.89 -14.58 7.60
CA SER A 38 4.55 -13.75 6.45
C SER A 38 3.56 -12.70 6.93
N ARG A 39 3.99 -11.43 6.96
CA ARG A 39 3.09 -10.35 7.30
C ARG A 39 2.13 -10.20 6.14
N ALA A 40 1.04 -10.96 6.20
CA ALA A 40 -0.15 -10.80 5.39
C ALA A 40 -0.55 -9.32 5.38
N LEU A 41 -1.24 -8.90 4.31
CA LEU A 41 -1.88 -7.58 4.15
C LEU A 41 -2.00 -6.83 5.47
N SER A 42 -1.43 -5.62 5.61
CA SER A 42 -2.08 -4.71 6.58
C SER A 42 -3.41 -4.38 5.97
N PRO A 43 -4.52 -4.83 6.56
CA PRO A 43 -5.69 -4.92 5.75
C PRO A 43 -6.44 -3.56 5.75
N GLY A 44 -6.84 -3.08 4.56
CA GLY A 44 -7.69 -1.90 4.39
C GLY A 44 -7.79 -1.29 3.00
N GLY A 45 -6.70 -1.35 2.25
CA GLY A 45 -6.49 -0.61 1.02
C GLY A 45 -6.57 -1.44 -0.25
N GLY A 46 -6.69 -0.73 -1.37
CA GLY A 46 -6.42 -1.28 -2.69
C GLY A 46 -4.94 -1.68 -2.87
N LEU A 47 -4.62 -2.42 -3.92
CA LEU A 47 -3.25 -2.75 -4.30
C LEU A 47 -2.59 -1.53 -4.96
N LYS A 48 -1.55 -0.97 -4.34
CA LYS A 48 -0.79 0.14 -4.93
C LYS A 48 0.47 -0.37 -5.65
N VAL A 49 0.52 -0.14 -6.95
CA VAL A 49 1.62 -0.55 -7.84
C VAL A 49 2.36 0.69 -8.32
N MET A 50 3.69 0.66 -8.27
CA MET A 50 4.57 1.71 -8.77
C MET A 50 5.46 1.12 -9.86
N THR A 51 5.57 1.78 -11.01
CA THR A 51 6.67 1.54 -11.96
C THR A 51 7.67 2.68 -11.86
N TYR A 52 8.96 2.35 -11.85
CA TYR A 52 10.01 3.35 -11.72
C TYR A 52 11.32 2.90 -12.40
N ASN A 53 11.67 3.57 -13.49
CA ASN A 53 13.02 3.54 -14.03
C ASN A 53 13.92 4.38 -13.11
N ILE A 54 14.85 3.73 -12.40
CA ILE A 54 15.71 4.38 -11.40
C ILE A 54 17.04 4.86 -11.97
N LYS A 55 17.28 4.63 -13.26
CA LYS A 55 18.53 4.95 -13.95
C LYS A 55 19.76 4.56 -13.13
N HIS A 56 19.79 3.30 -12.65
CA HIS A 56 20.85 2.74 -11.81
C HIS A 56 21.30 3.65 -10.65
N ALA A 57 20.41 4.50 -10.16
CA ALA A 57 20.67 5.55 -9.16
C ALA A 57 21.71 6.61 -9.54
N GLU A 58 22.02 6.80 -10.83
CA GLU A 58 23.06 7.71 -11.33
C GLU A 58 22.95 9.15 -10.81
N LEU A 59 21.72 9.67 -10.74
CA LEU A 59 21.46 11.06 -10.38
C LEU A 59 21.34 11.30 -8.88
N SER A 60 21.34 10.23 -8.07
CA SER A 60 21.12 10.35 -6.62
C SER A 60 21.71 9.16 -5.84
N SER A 61 20.97 8.64 -4.86
CA SER A 61 21.36 7.50 -4.03
C SER A 61 20.19 6.56 -3.85
N LEU A 62 20.49 5.30 -3.52
CA LEU A 62 19.46 4.30 -3.21
C LEU A 62 18.60 4.73 -2.01
N ASP A 63 19.15 5.45 -1.03
CA ASP A 63 18.40 6.03 0.08
C ASP A 63 17.40 7.12 -0.38
N SER A 64 17.78 7.93 -1.36
CA SER A 64 16.91 8.95 -1.96
C SER A 64 15.78 8.31 -2.77
N ILE A 65 16.10 7.32 -3.61
CA ILE A 65 15.13 6.52 -4.36
C ILE A 65 14.17 5.78 -3.40
N ALA A 66 14.70 5.13 -2.37
CA ALA A 66 13.88 4.47 -1.35
C ALA A 66 12.97 5.45 -0.62
N SER A 67 13.38 6.71 -0.44
CA SER A 67 12.54 7.75 0.15
C SER A 67 11.38 8.14 -0.77
N VAL A 68 11.59 8.23 -2.09
CA VAL A 68 10.51 8.40 -3.08
C VAL A 68 9.52 7.24 -3.00
N ILE A 69 10.01 6.00 -2.97
CA ILE A 69 9.18 4.79 -2.86
C ILE A 69 8.36 4.83 -1.56
N LYS A 70 9.00 5.02 -0.39
CA LYS A 70 8.33 5.07 0.91
C LYS A 70 7.29 6.19 0.99
N GLY A 71 7.59 7.35 0.40
CA GLY A 71 6.68 8.49 0.34
C GLY A 71 5.36 8.19 -0.37
N GLN A 72 5.36 7.23 -1.31
CA GLN A 72 4.14 6.77 -1.99
C GLN A 72 3.49 5.56 -1.30
N SER A 73 4.23 4.86 -0.44
CA SER A 73 3.80 3.63 0.24
C SER A 73 3.15 2.61 -0.72
N PRO A 74 3.83 2.20 -1.80
CA PRO A 74 3.35 1.17 -2.71
C PRO A 74 3.46 -0.21 -2.07
N ASP A 75 2.59 -1.13 -2.52
CA ASP A 75 2.69 -2.54 -2.16
C ASP A 75 3.58 -3.32 -3.13
N LEU A 76 3.63 -2.89 -4.40
CA LEU A 76 4.48 -3.45 -5.44
C LEU A 76 5.25 -2.33 -6.14
N VAL A 77 6.55 -2.52 -6.36
CA VAL A 77 7.40 -1.61 -7.13
C VAL A 77 8.12 -2.39 -8.21
N VAL A 78 7.85 -2.07 -9.46
CA VAL A 78 8.52 -2.65 -10.61
C VAL A 78 9.60 -1.69 -11.09
N LEU A 79 10.86 -2.10 -10.94
CA LEU A 79 12.03 -1.26 -11.17
C LEU A 79 12.72 -1.63 -12.48
N GLN A 80 13.10 -0.61 -13.24
CA GLN A 80 13.92 -0.73 -14.44
C GLN A 80 15.29 -0.07 -14.19
N GLU A 81 16.28 -0.50 -14.97
CA GLU A 81 17.66 -0.02 -14.90
C GLU A 81 18.33 -0.28 -13.55
N VAL A 82 18.22 -1.51 -13.06
CA VAL A 82 18.79 -1.92 -11.78
C VAL A 82 20.14 -2.60 -12.03
N ASP A 83 21.17 -2.12 -11.36
CA ASP A 83 22.50 -2.74 -11.34
C ASP A 83 22.62 -3.72 -10.17
N VAL A 84 23.33 -4.83 -10.41
CA VAL A 84 23.76 -5.77 -9.37
C VAL A 84 25.24 -6.04 -9.55
N LEU A 85 26.04 -5.57 -8.59
CA LEU A 85 27.50 -5.78 -8.52
C LEU A 85 28.31 -5.19 -9.69
N THR A 86 27.79 -4.13 -10.34
CA THR A 86 28.55 -3.37 -11.35
C THR A 86 29.51 -2.39 -10.67
N THR A 87 30.61 -2.03 -11.32
CA THR A 87 31.58 -1.06 -10.79
C THR A 87 30.94 0.33 -10.68
N ARG A 88 30.12 0.74 -11.66
CA ARG A 88 29.45 2.05 -11.63
C ARG A 88 28.45 2.20 -10.48
N SER A 89 27.92 1.10 -9.95
CA SER A 89 27.03 1.10 -8.79
C SER A 89 27.77 0.94 -7.45
N GLY A 90 29.11 0.93 -7.48
CA GLY A 90 29.93 0.66 -6.30
C GLY A 90 29.86 -0.80 -5.84
N GLU A 91 29.65 -1.72 -6.79
CA GLU A 91 29.49 -3.16 -6.57
C GLU A 91 28.34 -3.50 -5.61
N VAL A 92 27.27 -2.69 -5.65
CA VAL A 92 26.08 -2.88 -4.81
C VAL A 92 25.06 -3.75 -5.54
N ASP A 93 24.45 -4.70 -4.83
CA ASP A 93 23.17 -5.29 -5.25
C ASP A 93 22.05 -4.29 -4.96
N GLN A 94 21.70 -3.48 -5.97
CA GLN A 94 20.72 -2.40 -5.78
C GLN A 94 19.33 -2.94 -5.46
N ALA A 95 18.95 -4.11 -6.00
CA ALA A 95 17.67 -4.75 -5.72
C ALA A 95 17.55 -5.15 -4.25
N ALA A 96 18.55 -5.88 -3.73
CA ALA A 96 18.59 -6.29 -2.33
C ALA A 96 18.68 -5.07 -1.39
N ARG A 97 19.47 -4.05 -1.74
CA ARG A 97 19.62 -2.84 -0.95
C ARG A 97 18.31 -2.04 -0.87
N LEU A 98 17.60 -1.87 -1.99
CA LEU A 98 16.31 -1.19 -2.00
C LEU A 98 15.23 -2.00 -1.25
N GLY A 99 15.24 -3.33 -1.35
CA GLY A 99 14.40 -4.21 -0.53
C GLY A 99 14.59 -3.96 0.97
N ALA A 100 15.85 -3.93 1.42
CA ALA A 100 16.18 -3.61 2.82
C ALA A 100 15.75 -2.20 3.25
N LEU A 101 16.01 -1.17 2.43
CA LEU A 101 15.67 0.23 2.75
C LEU A 101 14.17 0.52 2.80
N THR A 102 13.37 -0.29 2.10
CA THR A 102 11.91 -0.17 2.02
C THR A 102 11.18 -1.16 2.93
N GLY A 103 11.87 -2.19 3.42
CA GLY A 103 11.27 -3.29 4.19
C GLY A 103 10.42 -4.23 3.33
N MET A 104 10.77 -4.39 2.05
CA MET A 104 10.04 -5.19 1.07
C MET A 104 10.88 -6.40 0.63
N TYR A 105 10.22 -7.49 0.24
CA TYR A 105 10.85 -8.58 -0.49
C TYR A 105 11.41 -8.05 -1.82
N SER A 106 12.58 -8.51 -2.22
CA SER A 106 13.19 -8.15 -3.51
C SER A 106 13.43 -9.38 -4.38
N SER A 107 13.17 -9.27 -5.68
CA SER A 107 13.59 -10.25 -6.68
C SER A 107 14.16 -9.54 -7.90
N PHE A 108 15.31 -10.01 -8.40
CA PHE A 108 16.01 -9.43 -9.55
C PHE A 108 16.09 -10.45 -10.69
N GLN A 109 15.90 -9.98 -11.92
CA GLN A 109 16.13 -10.76 -13.13
C GLN A 109 17.05 -9.99 -14.08
N PRO A 110 18.25 -10.53 -14.41
CA PRO A 110 19.20 -9.84 -15.27
C PRO A 110 18.71 -9.83 -16.71
N ALA A 111 18.59 -8.66 -17.31
CA ALA A 111 18.47 -8.55 -18.77
C ALA A 111 19.81 -8.93 -19.42
N LEU A 112 20.89 -8.38 -18.86
CA LEU A 112 22.29 -8.63 -19.20
C LEU A 112 22.98 -9.38 -18.07
N LEU A 113 23.48 -10.57 -18.38
CA LEU A 113 24.11 -11.48 -17.42
C LEU A 113 25.58 -11.12 -17.13
N ASN A 114 26.24 -10.47 -18.08
CA ASN A 114 27.63 -10.02 -17.99
C ASN A 114 27.68 -8.57 -18.45
N TYR A 115 27.40 -7.65 -17.54
CA TYR A 115 27.41 -6.21 -17.81
C TYR A 115 28.37 -5.53 -16.83
N ASP A 116 29.40 -4.87 -17.37
CA ASP A 116 30.52 -4.39 -16.55
C ASP A 116 31.13 -5.55 -15.74
N THR A 117 31.23 -5.43 -14.41
CA THR A 117 31.67 -6.48 -13.49
C THR A 117 30.51 -7.32 -12.93
N GLY A 118 29.27 -7.02 -13.29
CA GLY A 118 28.09 -7.60 -12.69
C GLY A 118 26.95 -7.79 -13.68
N GLN A 119 25.75 -7.37 -13.28
CA GLN A 119 24.51 -7.59 -14.00
C GLN A 119 23.67 -6.32 -14.08
N TYR A 120 22.86 -6.25 -15.13
CA TYR A 120 21.92 -5.16 -15.36
C TYR A 120 20.55 -5.72 -15.72
N GLY A 121 19.49 -5.20 -15.10
CA GLY A 121 18.16 -5.78 -15.31
C GLY A 121 17.02 -5.10 -14.59
N LEU A 122 16.05 -5.94 -14.20
CA LEU A 122 14.75 -5.54 -13.69
C LEU A 122 14.56 -6.12 -12.29
N ALA A 123 13.97 -5.35 -11.38
CA ALA A 123 13.71 -5.82 -10.02
C ALA A 123 12.27 -5.57 -9.57
N LEU A 124 11.69 -6.53 -8.86
CA LEU A 124 10.45 -6.34 -8.10
C LEU A 124 10.79 -6.09 -6.64
N LEU A 125 10.24 -5.02 -6.07
CA LEU A 125 10.05 -4.92 -4.63
C LEU A 125 8.59 -5.21 -4.31
N SER A 126 8.34 -6.11 -3.37
CA SER A 126 7.00 -6.54 -3.00
C SER A 126 6.84 -6.53 -1.49
N ARG A 127 5.75 -5.94 -1.00
CA ARG A 127 5.33 -6.08 0.38
C ARG A 127 4.92 -7.52 0.71
N TYR A 128 4.46 -8.23 -0.31
CA TYR A 128 3.94 -9.60 -0.23
C TYR A 128 4.99 -10.64 -0.64
N PRO A 129 4.90 -11.88 -0.16
CA PRO A 129 5.79 -12.96 -0.58
C PRO A 129 5.83 -13.14 -2.09
N ILE A 130 7.04 -13.26 -2.63
CA ILE A 130 7.31 -13.60 -4.03
C ILE A 130 7.51 -15.12 -4.09
N LEU A 131 6.56 -15.83 -4.70
CA LEU A 131 6.55 -17.30 -4.72
C LEU A 131 7.43 -17.88 -5.81
N SER A 132 7.55 -17.18 -6.92
CA SER A 132 8.42 -17.58 -8.03
C SER A 132 8.89 -16.36 -8.82
N SER A 133 9.97 -16.52 -9.57
CA SER A 133 10.52 -15.50 -10.44
C SER A 133 11.11 -16.14 -11.70
N GLN A 134 10.76 -15.59 -12.86
CA GLN A 134 11.15 -16.11 -14.17
C GLN A 134 11.71 -14.99 -15.04
N ARG A 135 12.78 -15.30 -15.77
CA ARG A 135 13.34 -14.46 -16.82
C ARG A 135 12.92 -14.99 -18.18
N ILE A 136 12.22 -14.17 -18.95
CA ILE A 136 11.77 -14.51 -20.30
C ILE A 136 12.44 -13.56 -21.29
N ALA A 137 13.28 -14.07 -22.17
CA ALA A 137 13.92 -13.28 -23.21
C ALA A 137 12.89 -12.78 -24.23
N LEU A 138 12.93 -11.50 -24.58
CA LEU A 138 12.11 -10.92 -25.63
C LEU A 138 12.92 -10.79 -26.91
N ARG A 139 12.25 -10.86 -28.07
CA ARG A 139 12.89 -10.62 -29.37
C ARG A 139 13.46 -9.19 -29.41
N SER A 140 14.78 -9.11 -29.38
CA SER A 140 15.55 -7.86 -29.27
C SER A 140 16.50 -7.72 -30.47
N ALA A 141 16.70 -6.50 -30.94
CA ALA A 141 17.55 -6.19 -32.09
C ALA A 141 18.96 -5.70 -31.67
N ALA A 142 19.10 -5.19 -30.45
CA ALA A 142 20.39 -4.82 -29.86
C ALA A 142 20.54 -5.42 -28.46
N GLU A 143 20.56 -4.59 -27.42
CA GLU A 143 20.63 -5.03 -26.03
C GLU A 143 19.46 -5.98 -25.72
N GLN A 144 19.77 -7.14 -25.13
CA GLN A 144 18.75 -8.13 -24.79
C GLN A 144 17.74 -7.55 -23.79
N ARG A 145 16.47 -7.48 -24.19
CA ARG A 145 15.35 -7.13 -23.30
C ARG A 145 14.66 -8.37 -22.77
N ILE A 146 14.04 -8.26 -21.60
CA ILE A 146 13.34 -9.37 -20.96
C ILE A 146 11.97 -8.94 -20.45
N LEU A 147 11.09 -9.92 -20.25
CA LEU A 147 10.01 -9.85 -19.28
C LEU A 147 10.49 -10.60 -18.03
N ALA A 148 10.60 -9.89 -16.91
CA ALA A 148 10.73 -10.51 -15.60
C ALA A 148 9.32 -10.76 -15.06
N LEU A 149 8.97 -12.02 -14.82
CA LEU A 149 7.63 -12.43 -14.37
C LEU A 149 7.71 -13.10 -13.01
N MET A 150 7.03 -12.53 -12.03
CA MET A 150 6.97 -13.02 -10.66
C MET A 150 5.53 -13.42 -10.30
N GLU A 151 5.35 -14.45 -9.49
CA GLU A 151 4.04 -14.76 -8.89
C GLU A 151 4.04 -14.25 -7.44
N VAL A 152 3.11 -13.36 -7.10
CA VAL A 152 3.06 -12.66 -5.81
C VAL A 152 1.80 -13.02 -5.03
N GLN A 153 1.97 -13.46 -3.78
CA GLN A 153 0.87 -13.90 -2.92
C GLN A 153 0.29 -12.74 -2.11
N LEU A 154 -0.79 -12.14 -2.60
CA LEU A 154 -1.46 -11.01 -1.91
C LEU A 154 -2.12 -11.47 -0.61
N ASP A 155 -2.74 -12.65 -0.62
CA ASP A 155 -3.32 -13.31 0.55
C ASP A 155 -3.37 -14.83 0.36
N ALA A 156 -3.98 -15.55 1.32
CA ALA A 156 -4.06 -17.01 1.30
C ALA A 156 -4.73 -17.60 0.04
N SER A 157 -5.59 -16.83 -0.63
CA SER A 157 -6.39 -17.26 -1.78
C SER A 157 -6.02 -16.56 -3.09
N HIS A 158 -5.25 -15.48 -3.05
CA HIS A 158 -4.96 -14.66 -4.23
C HIS A 158 -3.44 -14.59 -4.49
N VAL A 159 -3.02 -15.24 -5.57
CA VAL A 159 -1.70 -15.10 -6.18
C VAL A 159 -1.88 -14.40 -7.53
N ILE A 160 -1.07 -13.36 -7.78
CA ILE A 160 -1.13 -12.61 -9.04
C ILE A 160 0.21 -12.64 -9.78
N PRO A 161 0.20 -12.69 -11.12
CA PRO A 161 1.39 -12.50 -11.92
C PRO A 161 1.76 -11.01 -11.99
N VAL A 162 3.01 -10.68 -11.67
CA VAL A 162 3.58 -9.33 -11.73
C VAL A 162 4.74 -9.34 -12.72
N GLY A 163 4.53 -8.70 -13.87
CA GLY A 163 5.48 -8.55 -14.95
C GLY A 163 6.21 -7.20 -14.90
N ILE A 164 7.50 -7.23 -15.22
CA ILE A 164 8.34 -6.05 -15.41
C ILE A 164 9.01 -6.15 -16.77
N THR A 165 9.03 -5.05 -17.52
CA THR A 165 9.81 -4.99 -18.76
C THR A 165 10.45 -3.62 -18.96
N HIS A 166 11.43 -3.56 -19.85
CA HIS A 166 12.03 -2.33 -20.33
C HIS A 166 12.27 -2.51 -21.84
N PHE A 167 11.53 -1.78 -22.67
CA PHE A 167 11.58 -1.96 -24.11
C PHE A 167 12.84 -1.40 -24.73
N GLY A 168 13.19 -1.94 -25.90
CA GLY A 168 14.34 -1.49 -26.68
C GLY A 168 14.12 -0.10 -27.30
N THR A 169 15.21 0.61 -27.52
CA THR A 169 15.21 1.96 -28.10
C THR A 169 15.51 1.95 -29.60
N THR A 170 15.83 0.79 -30.19
CA THR A 170 16.35 0.70 -31.57
C THR A 170 15.31 0.93 -32.66
N GLY A 171 14.02 0.82 -32.35
CA GLY A 171 12.96 1.17 -33.28
C GLY A 171 11.60 0.54 -32.97
N ALA A 172 10.59 0.96 -33.73
CA ALA A 172 9.20 0.52 -33.53
C ALA A 172 9.00 -0.97 -33.75
N THR A 173 9.73 -1.59 -34.70
CA THR A 173 9.62 -3.03 -35.00
C THR A 173 10.10 -3.91 -33.84
N GLU A 174 11.20 -3.53 -33.18
CA GLU A 174 11.68 -4.22 -31.99
C GLU A 174 10.62 -4.17 -30.88
N ARG A 175 10.11 -2.96 -30.57
CA ARG A 175 9.07 -2.79 -29.54
C ARG A 175 7.78 -3.54 -29.85
N GLN A 176 7.41 -3.64 -31.13
CA GLN A 176 6.26 -4.44 -31.55
C GLN A 176 6.46 -5.93 -31.28
N ASN A 177 7.62 -6.48 -31.64
CA ASN A 177 7.94 -7.88 -31.33
C ASN A 177 7.93 -8.15 -29.82
N GLN A 178 8.49 -7.25 -29.02
CA GLN A 178 8.50 -7.33 -27.56
C GLN A 178 7.08 -7.28 -26.98
N ALA A 179 6.21 -6.42 -27.51
CA ALA A 179 4.79 -6.37 -27.12
C ALA A 179 4.06 -7.68 -27.44
N ASP A 180 4.30 -8.27 -28.61
CA ASP A 180 3.64 -9.52 -29.02
C ASP A 180 4.12 -10.72 -28.19
N ASP A 181 5.42 -10.77 -27.84
CA ASP A 181 5.98 -11.78 -26.94
C ASP A 181 5.34 -11.70 -25.54
N ILE A 182 5.20 -10.48 -24.99
CA ILE A 182 4.55 -10.26 -23.69
C ILE A 182 3.08 -10.67 -23.74
N LYS A 183 2.35 -10.35 -24.82
CA LYS A 183 0.96 -10.79 -24.97
C LYS A 183 0.83 -12.30 -24.96
N ALA A 184 1.73 -13.01 -25.65
CA ALA A 184 1.72 -14.46 -25.65
C ALA A 184 1.93 -15.04 -24.25
N VAL A 185 2.85 -14.47 -23.47
CA VAL A 185 3.11 -14.90 -22.07
C VAL A 185 1.94 -14.57 -21.13
N LEU A 186 1.32 -13.40 -21.30
CA LEU A 186 0.25 -12.93 -20.41
C LEU A 186 -1.15 -13.37 -20.84
N ALA A 187 -1.28 -14.06 -21.98
CA ALA A 187 -2.54 -14.65 -22.41
C ALA A 187 -3.07 -15.62 -21.33
N GLY A 188 -4.35 -15.47 -20.97
CA GLY A 188 -4.96 -16.29 -19.92
C GLY A 188 -4.55 -15.92 -18.49
N LYS A 189 -3.84 -14.81 -18.27
CA LYS A 189 -3.50 -14.28 -16.93
C LYS A 189 -4.33 -13.01 -16.64
N PRO A 190 -5.63 -13.13 -16.32
CA PRO A 190 -6.52 -11.98 -16.21
C PRO A 190 -6.21 -11.08 -15.00
N TRP A 191 -5.51 -11.60 -13.99
CA TRP A 191 -5.05 -10.83 -12.83
C TRP A 191 -3.63 -10.26 -12.99
N ALA A 192 -3.01 -10.38 -14.17
CA ALA A 192 -1.67 -9.86 -14.40
C ALA A 192 -1.58 -8.35 -14.16
N VAL A 193 -0.47 -7.92 -13.57
CA VAL A 193 -0.02 -6.53 -13.57
C VAL A 193 1.29 -6.50 -14.33
N LEU A 194 1.41 -5.63 -15.33
CA LEU A 194 2.65 -5.38 -16.06
C LEU A 194 3.04 -3.92 -15.86
N GLY A 195 4.26 -3.64 -15.44
CA GLY A 195 4.77 -2.28 -15.49
C GLY A 195 6.17 -2.18 -16.05
N GLY A 196 6.53 -0.98 -16.49
CA GLY A 196 7.83 -0.75 -17.08
C GLY A 196 7.93 0.53 -17.89
N ASP A 197 9.16 0.86 -18.25
CA ASP A 197 9.50 1.80 -19.30
C ASP A 197 9.38 1.10 -20.65
N LEU A 198 8.32 1.44 -21.40
CA LEU A 198 8.03 0.84 -22.69
C LEU A 198 8.66 1.62 -23.85
N ASN A 199 9.39 2.71 -23.59
CA ASN A 199 10.07 3.51 -24.61
C ASN A 199 9.17 3.88 -25.81
N ALA A 200 7.87 3.98 -25.58
CA ALA A 200 6.86 4.16 -26.60
C ALA A 200 5.72 5.03 -26.06
N SER A 201 5.25 5.95 -26.89
CA SER A 201 4.12 6.82 -26.60
C SER A 201 2.78 6.07 -26.70
N PRO A 202 1.69 6.61 -26.11
CA PRO A 202 0.40 5.90 -26.02
C PRO A 202 -0.26 5.53 -27.34
N SER A 203 0.10 6.22 -28.44
CA SER A 203 -0.41 6.03 -29.79
C SER A 203 0.44 5.08 -30.64
N GLU A 204 1.59 4.63 -30.17
CA GLU A 204 2.42 3.70 -30.91
C GLU A 204 1.78 2.30 -31.03
N ALA A 205 2.11 1.60 -32.12
CA ALA A 205 1.51 0.31 -32.46
C ALA A 205 1.73 -0.74 -31.36
N CYS A 206 2.93 -0.78 -30.75
CA CYS A 206 3.24 -1.72 -29.69
C CYS A 206 2.35 -1.53 -28.45
N ILE A 207 2.10 -0.29 -28.05
CA ILE A 207 1.20 0.06 -26.94
C ILE A 207 -0.24 -0.29 -27.31
N THR A 208 -0.65 0.01 -28.54
CA THR A 208 -1.98 -0.36 -29.03
C THR A 208 -2.17 -1.88 -29.07
N SER A 209 -1.14 -2.65 -29.42
CA SER A 209 -1.14 -4.11 -29.39
C SER A 209 -1.31 -4.63 -27.96
N LEU A 210 -0.53 -4.12 -26.99
CA LEU A 210 -0.68 -4.48 -25.57
C LEU A 210 -2.09 -4.18 -25.06
N LYS A 211 -2.69 -3.05 -25.48
CA LYS A 211 -4.04 -2.63 -25.09
C LYS A 211 -5.16 -3.55 -25.57
N GLN A 212 -4.90 -4.46 -26.50
CA GLN A 212 -5.86 -5.50 -26.91
C GLN A 212 -6.04 -6.58 -25.83
N LEU A 213 -5.06 -6.74 -24.93
CA LEU A 213 -5.07 -7.75 -23.86
C LEU A 213 -5.13 -7.12 -22.47
N LEU A 214 -4.42 -6.00 -22.29
CA LEU A 214 -4.26 -5.30 -21.01
C LEU A 214 -4.91 -3.92 -21.07
N THR A 215 -5.23 -3.36 -19.92
CA THR A 215 -5.74 -1.99 -19.83
C THR A 215 -4.73 -1.06 -19.19
N ASP A 216 -4.46 0.08 -19.81
CA ASP A 216 -3.57 1.12 -19.29
C ASP A 216 -4.20 1.81 -18.06
N ALA A 217 -3.59 1.64 -16.88
CA ALA A 217 -4.08 2.21 -15.63
C ALA A 217 -4.21 3.75 -15.69
N TRP A 218 -3.32 4.42 -16.42
CA TRP A 218 -3.38 5.88 -16.60
C TRP A 218 -4.66 6.29 -17.32
N THR A 219 -5.07 5.55 -18.35
CA THR A 219 -6.32 5.85 -19.10
C THR A 219 -7.58 5.65 -18.27
N ARG A 220 -7.53 4.82 -17.23
CA ARG A 220 -8.66 4.53 -16.35
C ARG A 220 -8.77 5.45 -15.14
N GLY A 221 -7.65 5.93 -14.63
CA GLY A 221 -7.60 6.60 -13.32
C GLY A 221 -6.69 7.82 -13.23
N GLY A 222 -5.99 8.17 -14.32
CA GLY A 222 -5.04 9.28 -14.37
C GLY A 222 -5.69 10.59 -14.81
N SER A 223 -5.02 11.70 -14.52
CA SER A 223 -5.41 13.04 -14.99
C SER A 223 -4.20 13.83 -15.48
N GLY A 224 -4.40 14.65 -16.51
CA GLY A 224 -3.32 15.38 -17.17
C GLY A 224 -2.52 14.54 -18.18
N SER A 225 -1.33 15.01 -18.54
CA SER A 225 -0.53 14.41 -19.63
C SER A 225 0.01 13.01 -19.30
N GLY A 226 0.28 12.74 -18.02
CA GLY A 226 0.95 11.53 -17.57
C GLY A 226 2.39 11.43 -18.06
N TYR A 227 3.01 12.55 -18.43
CA TYR A 227 4.39 12.54 -18.92
C TYR A 227 5.37 12.20 -17.79
N THR A 228 6.31 11.32 -18.12
CA THR A 228 7.27 10.74 -17.20
C THR A 228 8.71 11.08 -17.55
N HIS A 229 9.00 11.42 -18.81
CA HIS A 229 10.35 11.72 -19.29
C HIS A 229 10.36 12.96 -20.21
N ASP A 230 11.36 13.85 -20.18
CA ASP A 230 12.46 13.96 -19.20
C ASP A 230 11.90 14.44 -17.86
N ALA A 231 12.29 13.85 -16.74
CA ALA A 231 11.65 14.15 -15.46
C ALA A 231 11.67 15.62 -15.07
N SER A 232 12.67 16.41 -15.49
CA SER A 232 12.71 17.85 -15.19
C SER A 232 11.71 18.64 -16.05
N PHE A 233 11.59 18.28 -17.33
CA PHE A 233 10.70 18.92 -18.31
C PHE A 233 9.97 17.86 -19.13
N PRO A 234 8.94 17.22 -18.55
CA PRO A 234 8.41 15.99 -19.10
C PRO A 234 7.58 16.29 -20.36
N THR A 235 7.89 15.57 -21.43
CA THR A 235 7.26 15.73 -22.75
C THR A 235 6.72 14.42 -23.31
N ARG A 236 7.05 13.29 -22.67
CA ARG A 236 6.68 11.95 -23.13
C ARG A 236 6.12 11.12 -21.98
N ARG A 237 5.10 10.32 -22.26
CA ARG A 237 4.61 9.26 -21.39
C ARG A 237 5.08 7.93 -21.97
N ILE A 238 6.08 7.34 -21.33
CA ILE A 238 6.70 6.08 -21.76
C ILE A 238 6.73 5.02 -20.65
N ASP A 239 6.40 5.39 -19.41
CA ASP A 239 6.27 4.46 -18.29
C ASP A 239 4.80 4.11 -18.06
N TYR A 240 4.52 2.83 -17.84
CA TYR A 240 3.15 2.31 -17.78
C TYR A 240 2.94 1.36 -16.61
N VAL A 241 1.71 1.37 -16.10
CA VAL A 241 1.13 0.23 -15.37
C VAL A 241 -0.04 -0.28 -16.20
N MET A 242 0.04 -1.51 -16.66
CA MET A 242 -0.94 -2.20 -17.50
C MET A 242 -1.59 -3.33 -16.69
N LEU A 243 -2.90 -3.48 -16.83
CA LEU A 243 -3.72 -4.33 -15.98
C LEU A 243 -4.43 -5.41 -16.80
N GLY A 244 -4.38 -6.65 -16.35
CA GLY A 244 -5.19 -7.74 -16.88
C GLY A 244 -6.70 -7.49 -16.73
N SER A 245 -7.50 -8.23 -17.49
CA SER A 245 -8.94 -8.01 -17.65
C SER A 245 -9.77 -8.17 -16.37
N ALA A 246 -9.30 -8.90 -15.36
CA ALA A 246 -10.04 -9.10 -14.12
C ALA A 246 -9.93 -7.90 -13.15
N TRP A 247 -8.98 -6.98 -13.38
CA TRP A 247 -8.90 -5.72 -12.63
C TRP A 247 -10.01 -4.75 -13.06
N THR A 248 -11.27 -5.05 -12.78
CA THR A 248 -12.43 -4.26 -13.21
C THR A 248 -12.75 -3.08 -12.30
N SER A 249 -12.23 -3.09 -11.07
CA SER A 249 -12.53 -2.07 -10.06
C SER A 249 -11.88 -0.71 -10.37
N PRO A 250 -12.38 0.40 -9.79
CA PRO A 250 -11.80 1.72 -9.98
C PRO A 250 -10.29 1.78 -9.71
N VAL A 251 -9.63 2.60 -10.51
CA VAL A 251 -8.18 2.85 -10.46
C VAL A 251 -7.96 4.33 -10.22
N LEU A 252 -7.00 4.66 -9.37
CA LEU A 252 -6.42 6.01 -9.31
C LEU A 252 -4.99 5.93 -9.80
N ALA A 253 -4.60 6.78 -10.76
CA ALA A 253 -3.25 6.83 -11.28
C ALA A 253 -2.65 8.23 -11.15
N SER A 254 -1.37 8.30 -10.79
CA SER A 254 -0.64 9.56 -10.64
C SER A 254 0.82 9.42 -11.09
N VAL A 255 1.39 10.53 -11.53
CA VAL A 255 2.84 10.66 -11.77
C VAL A 255 3.45 11.37 -10.58
N VAL A 256 4.55 10.82 -10.07
CA VAL A 256 5.24 11.32 -8.87
C VAL A 256 6.41 12.20 -9.28
N GLY A 257 6.57 13.37 -8.67
CA GLY A 257 7.76 14.20 -8.87
C GLY A 257 8.99 13.52 -8.28
N ALA A 258 9.99 13.21 -9.11
CA ALA A 258 11.25 12.58 -8.69
C ALA A 258 12.44 12.98 -9.59
N SER A 259 12.40 14.19 -10.15
CA SER A 259 13.37 14.66 -11.16
C SER A 259 14.79 14.85 -10.64
N SER A 260 14.97 14.87 -9.31
CA SER A 260 16.30 14.88 -8.69
C SER A 260 16.85 13.48 -8.45
N GLN A 261 16.02 12.44 -8.60
CA GLN A 261 16.39 11.05 -8.30
C GLN A 261 16.63 10.22 -9.56
N SER A 262 15.88 10.51 -10.63
CA SER A 262 15.95 9.85 -11.92
C SER A 262 15.49 10.82 -13.02
N ASP A 263 15.88 10.56 -14.26
CA ASP A 263 15.34 11.21 -15.45
C ASP A 263 13.95 10.67 -15.86
N HIS A 264 13.45 9.67 -15.14
CA HIS A 264 12.06 9.22 -15.18
C HIS A 264 11.29 9.62 -13.92
N ARG A 265 10.03 10.00 -14.10
CA ARG A 265 9.05 10.14 -13.01
C ARG A 265 8.31 8.82 -12.80
N PRO A 266 8.22 8.31 -11.57
CA PRO A 266 7.43 7.12 -11.29
C PRO A 266 5.95 7.31 -11.64
N VAL A 267 5.33 6.22 -12.09
CA VAL A 267 3.86 6.14 -12.22
C VAL A 267 3.33 5.22 -11.14
N VAL A 268 2.33 5.70 -10.40
CA VAL A 268 1.65 4.95 -9.34
C VAL A 268 0.22 4.69 -9.75
N ALA A 269 -0.23 3.44 -9.64
CA ALA A 269 -1.63 3.03 -9.81
C ALA A 269 -2.13 2.37 -8.53
N THR A 270 -3.23 2.88 -7.97
CA THR A 270 -3.94 2.27 -6.83
C THR A 270 -5.18 1.56 -7.34
N LEU A 271 -5.20 0.23 -7.20
CA LEU A 271 -6.25 -0.65 -7.67
C LEU A 271 -7.15 -1.05 -6.50
N THR A 272 -8.46 -0.83 -6.60
CA THR A 272 -9.35 -1.43 -5.59
C THR A 272 -9.36 -2.95 -5.78
N LEU A 273 -9.15 -3.71 -4.70
CA LEU A 273 -9.20 -5.17 -4.76
C LEU A 273 -10.67 -5.62 -4.92
N PRO A 274 -11.05 -6.27 -6.02
CA PRO A 274 -12.46 -6.61 -6.26
C PRO A 274 -13.00 -7.59 -5.23
N TRP A 275 -12.15 -8.46 -4.69
CA TRP A 275 -12.48 -9.44 -3.66
C TRP A 275 -12.31 -8.93 -2.21
N SER A 276 -11.91 -7.67 -2.01
CA SER A 276 -11.69 -7.12 -0.66
C SER A 276 -11.96 -5.62 -0.62
N GLN A 277 -13.21 -5.27 -0.29
CA GLN A 277 -13.71 -3.90 -0.27
C GLN A 277 -13.93 -3.40 1.15
N THR A 278 -13.76 -2.10 1.36
CA THR A 278 -13.95 -1.41 2.65
C THR A 278 -14.68 -0.09 2.42
N LEU A 279 -15.39 0.44 3.42
CA LEU A 279 -16.12 1.71 3.33
C LEU A 279 -15.18 2.91 3.20
N PHE A 280 -14.08 2.90 3.94
CA PHE A 280 -13.21 4.06 4.09
C PHE A 280 -11.81 3.87 3.50
N GLY A 281 -11.47 2.68 2.99
CA GLY A 281 -10.15 2.41 2.42
C GLY A 281 -9.03 2.62 3.45
N ASP A 282 -7.98 3.31 3.01
CA ASP A 282 -6.87 3.76 3.87
C ASP A 282 -7.00 5.25 4.26
N ARG A 283 -8.17 5.86 4.12
CA ARG A 283 -8.39 7.21 4.63
C ARG A 283 -8.14 7.22 6.14
N VAL A 284 -7.68 8.35 6.65
CA VAL A 284 -7.39 8.55 8.06
C VAL A 284 -8.30 9.64 8.64
N PRO A 285 -8.65 9.57 9.93
CA PRO A 285 -9.40 10.61 10.62
C PRO A 285 -8.68 11.95 10.62
N GLY A 286 -9.46 13.03 10.54
CA GLY A 286 -8.99 14.38 10.86
C GLY A 286 -8.62 14.50 12.35
N ALA A 287 -9.44 13.93 13.24
CA ALA A 287 -9.13 13.78 14.66
C ALA A 287 -8.99 12.30 15.06
N ALA A 288 -7.73 11.85 15.14
CA ALA A 288 -7.38 10.46 15.45
C ALA A 288 -7.56 10.05 16.92
N VAL A 289 -7.65 11.02 17.84
CA VAL A 289 -7.82 10.78 19.28
C VAL A 289 -8.79 11.82 19.86
N GLU A 290 -9.98 11.38 20.23
CA GLU A 290 -10.88 12.12 21.12
C GLU A 290 -10.51 11.86 22.58
N PRO A 291 -10.31 12.86 23.45
CA PRO A 291 -9.78 12.65 24.79
C PRO A 291 -10.76 12.02 25.80
N ASP A 292 -11.93 11.57 25.35
CA ASP A 292 -12.92 10.90 26.21
C ASP A 292 -12.40 9.53 26.64
N THR A 293 -12.33 9.28 27.95
CA THR A 293 -11.76 8.04 28.51
C THR A 293 -12.80 7.01 28.92
N ARG A 294 -14.09 7.30 28.72
CA ARG A 294 -15.17 6.40 29.13
C ARG A 294 -15.26 5.21 28.18
N SER A 295 -15.62 4.06 28.73
CA SER A 295 -15.89 2.87 27.94
C SER A 295 -17.07 3.10 27.00
N VAL A 296 -16.89 2.72 25.74
CA VAL A 296 -17.84 3.04 24.67
C VAL A 296 -17.79 1.99 23.57
N GLU A 297 -18.94 1.70 22.99
CA GLU A 297 -19.06 1.00 21.73
C GLU A 297 -19.44 1.99 20.64
N LEU A 298 -18.70 1.99 19.53
CA LEU A 298 -18.79 2.94 18.43
C LEU A 298 -18.96 2.17 17.13
N GLY A 299 -19.74 2.70 16.19
CA GLY A 299 -20.04 1.98 14.96
C GLY A 299 -20.56 2.84 13.82
N VAL A 300 -20.80 2.17 12.70
CA VAL A 300 -21.38 2.76 11.49
C VAL A 300 -22.47 1.84 10.95
N LYS A 301 -23.57 2.44 10.50
CA LYS A 301 -24.59 1.76 9.69
C LYS A 301 -24.11 1.70 8.24
N PHE A 302 -24.15 0.53 7.64
CA PHE A 302 -23.72 0.32 6.26
C PHE A 302 -24.61 -0.67 5.52
N ARG A 303 -24.44 -0.72 4.19
CA ARG A 303 -25.09 -1.66 3.28
C ARG A 303 -24.09 -2.19 2.27
N ALA A 304 -24.23 -3.45 1.89
CA ALA A 304 -23.63 -3.99 0.67
C ALA A 304 -24.65 -3.90 -0.46
N ASN A 305 -24.27 -3.35 -1.62
CA ASN A 305 -25.13 -3.17 -2.79
C ASN A 305 -25.27 -4.45 -3.63
N VAL A 306 -24.43 -5.46 -3.35
CA VAL A 306 -24.46 -6.80 -3.94
C VAL A 306 -24.37 -7.85 -2.84
N ALA A 307 -24.72 -9.10 -3.16
CA ALA A 307 -24.52 -10.22 -2.24
C ALA A 307 -23.01 -10.47 -2.05
N GLY A 308 -22.62 -10.96 -0.88
CA GLY A 308 -21.23 -11.25 -0.53
C GLY A 308 -21.07 -11.52 0.96
N SER A 309 -19.84 -11.58 1.45
CA SER A 309 -19.58 -11.85 2.86
C SER A 309 -18.64 -10.83 3.50
N VAL A 310 -18.88 -10.52 4.78
CA VAL A 310 -17.91 -9.83 5.61
C VAL A 310 -16.87 -10.84 6.09
N THR A 311 -15.60 -10.56 5.82
CA THR A 311 -14.46 -11.45 6.14
C THR A 311 -13.62 -10.93 7.30
N ALA A 312 -13.69 -9.64 7.60
CA ALA A 312 -12.98 -9.03 8.74
C ALA A 312 -13.71 -7.77 9.21
N LEU A 313 -13.45 -7.37 10.46
CA LEU A 313 -13.95 -6.15 11.07
C LEU A 313 -12.76 -5.27 11.46
N ARG A 314 -12.85 -3.97 11.20
CA ARG A 314 -11.73 -3.05 11.41
C ARG A 314 -12.18 -1.69 11.95
N PHE A 315 -11.26 -0.98 12.59
CA PHE A 315 -11.48 0.37 13.11
C PHE A 315 -10.17 1.16 13.15
N TYR A 316 -10.24 2.48 13.11
CA TYR A 316 -9.06 3.33 13.24
C TYR A 316 -8.75 3.64 14.71
N ARG A 317 -7.47 3.53 15.09
CA ARG A 317 -6.98 3.79 16.43
C ARG A 317 -5.86 4.84 16.42
N GLY A 318 -5.95 5.81 17.31
CA GLY A 318 -4.88 6.77 17.61
C GLY A 318 -3.91 6.29 18.70
N THR A 319 -2.94 7.13 19.09
CA THR A 319 -1.83 6.74 20.00
C THR A 319 -2.19 6.52 21.47
N GLY A 320 -3.38 6.93 21.91
CA GLY A 320 -3.69 7.09 23.34
C GLY A 320 -4.21 5.85 24.08
N ASN A 321 -4.65 4.81 23.38
CA ASN A 321 -5.35 3.68 24.01
C ASN A 321 -4.57 2.40 23.80
N ALA A 322 -4.30 1.59 24.83
CA ALA A 322 -3.81 0.21 24.68
C ALA A 322 -4.71 -0.72 25.50
N ASN A 323 -4.99 -1.90 24.95
CA ASN A 323 -5.72 -3.06 25.49
C ASN A 323 -7.10 -3.34 24.87
N GLY A 324 -7.24 -4.56 24.32
CA GLY A 324 -8.46 -5.35 24.24
C GLY A 324 -9.64 -4.72 23.50
N TYR A 325 -9.60 -4.72 22.17
CA TYR A 325 -10.72 -4.30 21.33
C TYR A 325 -11.56 -5.49 20.89
N VAL A 326 -12.88 -5.31 20.90
CA VAL A 326 -13.80 -6.31 20.34
C VAL A 326 -14.62 -5.64 19.25
N ALA A 327 -14.40 -6.03 18.01
CA ALA A 327 -15.20 -5.61 16.88
C ALA A 327 -16.39 -6.55 16.69
N LYS A 328 -17.55 -6.00 16.31
CA LYS A 328 -18.82 -6.72 16.24
C LYS A 328 -19.59 -6.32 14.98
N LEU A 329 -20.35 -7.27 14.44
CA LEU A 329 -21.24 -7.10 13.30
C LEU A 329 -22.66 -7.46 13.72
N TRP A 330 -23.62 -6.60 13.39
CA TRP A 330 -25.01 -6.72 13.82
C TRP A 330 -25.96 -6.56 12.64
N THR A 331 -27.15 -7.15 12.77
CA THR A 331 -28.31 -6.73 11.99
C THR A 331 -28.72 -5.30 12.36
N SER A 332 -29.54 -4.64 11.54
CA SER A 332 -30.14 -3.34 11.87
C SER A 332 -31.02 -3.35 13.13
N THR A 333 -31.47 -4.52 13.57
CA THR A 333 -32.34 -4.71 14.74
C THR A 333 -31.56 -5.09 16.01
N GLY A 334 -30.23 -5.21 15.93
CA GLY A 334 -29.38 -5.49 17.09
C GLY A 334 -29.08 -6.96 17.36
N THR A 335 -29.39 -7.87 16.43
CA THR A 335 -28.93 -9.26 16.53
C THR A 335 -27.45 -9.33 16.20
N LEU A 336 -26.64 -9.88 17.10
CA LEU A 336 -25.21 -10.09 16.87
C LEU A 336 -24.99 -11.21 15.85
N LEU A 337 -24.28 -10.90 14.75
CA LEU A 337 -23.96 -11.84 13.68
C LEU A 337 -22.56 -12.44 13.85
N ALA A 338 -21.59 -11.61 14.24
CA ALA A 338 -20.23 -12.05 14.53
C ALA A 338 -19.50 -11.05 15.44
N GLN A 339 -18.44 -11.52 16.07
CA GLN A 339 -17.49 -10.69 16.79
C GLN A 339 -16.08 -11.26 16.70
N VAL A 340 -15.08 -10.40 16.87
CA VAL A 340 -13.66 -10.77 16.87
C VAL A 340 -12.89 -9.89 17.84
N SER A 341 -11.97 -10.50 18.59
CA SER A 341 -10.99 -9.75 19.37
C SER A 341 -9.90 -9.24 18.43
N VAL A 342 -9.66 -7.94 18.43
CA VAL A 342 -8.69 -7.30 17.53
C VAL A 342 -7.43 -7.02 18.33
N THR A 343 -6.32 -7.59 17.86
CA THR A 343 -4.99 -7.35 18.46
C THR A 343 -4.41 -6.05 17.90
N ASP A 344 -3.66 -5.34 18.74
CA ASP A 344 -3.00 -4.10 18.36
C ASP A 344 -1.97 -4.31 17.25
N GLY A 345 -2.16 -3.61 16.14
CA GLY A 345 -1.24 -3.43 15.04
C GLY A 345 -0.51 -2.09 15.10
N ARG A 346 -0.30 -1.47 13.93
CA ARG A 346 0.41 -0.16 13.83
C ARG A 346 -0.43 0.95 14.45
N VAL A 347 0.20 1.82 15.24
CA VAL A 347 -0.45 2.94 15.93
C VAL A 347 0.30 4.25 15.65
N PRO A 348 -0.40 5.34 15.27
CA PRO A 348 -1.81 5.36 14.90
C PRO A 348 -2.04 4.57 13.61
N GLY A 349 -3.23 4.01 13.44
CA GLY A 349 -3.57 3.24 12.25
C GLY A 349 -4.82 2.40 12.39
N TRP A 350 -5.20 1.81 11.26
CA TRP A 350 -6.27 0.82 11.19
C TRP A 350 -5.87 -0.48 11.89
N GLN A 351 -6.78 -0.95 12.74
CA GLN A 351 -6.73 -2.23 13.43
C GLN A 351 -7.77 -3.15 12.80
N GLU A 352 -7.45 -4.43 12.60
CA GLU A 352 -8.36 -5.38 11.96
C GLU A 352 -8.27 -6.76 12.62
N GLY A 353 -9.43 -7.43 12.74
CA GLY A 353 -9.52 -8.84 13.07
C GLY A 353 -10.29 -9.61 11.99
N ALA A 354 -9.68 -10.68 11.47
CA ALA A 354 -10.36 -11.60 10.57
C ALA A 354 -11.45 -12.38 11.31
N LEU A 355 -12.61 -12.53 10.68
CA LEU A 355 -13.66 -13.40 11.20
C LEU A 355 -13.28 -14.86 10.94
N PRO A 356 -13.43 -15.76 11.93
CA PRO A 356 -13.17 -17.19 11.72
C PRO A 356 -14.06 -17.80 10.62
N THR A 357 -15.29 -17.29 10.52
CA THR A 357 -16.26 -17.65 9.49
C THR A 357 -16.78 -16.38 8.83
N PRO A 358 -16.65 -16.22 7.50
CA PRO A 358 -17.25 -15.10 6.79
C PRO A 358 -18.77 -15.03 7.00
N VAL A 359 -19.30 -13.82 7.22
CA VAL A 359 -20.73 -13.60 7.44
C VAL A 359 -21.39 -13.13 6.14
N PRO A 360 -22.32 -13.90 5.55
CA PRO A 360 -23.01 -13.48 4.35
C PRO A 360 -23.93 -12.28 4.62
N LEU A 361 -23.91 -11.31 3.72
CA LEU A 361 -24.80 -10.16 3.72
C LEU A 361 -25.84 -10.29 2.61
N THR A 362 -27.07 -9.90 2.92
CA THR A 362 -28.12 -9.69 1.94
C THR A 362 -27.93 -8.33 1.27
N ALA A 363 -27.93 -8.30 -0.07
CA ALA A 363 -27.81 -7.06 -0.83
C ALA A 363 -28.91 -6.06 -0.42
N GLY A 364 -28.53 -4.79 -0.24
CA GLY A 364 -29.41 -3.69 0.13
C GLY A 364 -29.84 -3.66 1.61
N ALA A 365 -29.63 -4.73 2.38
CA ALA A 365 -29.96 -4.75 3.81
C ALA A 365 -28.99 -3.85 4.61
N THR A 366 -29.51 -3.25 5.69
CA THR A 366 -28.70 -2.41 6.60
C THR A 366 -28.14 -3.25 7.73
N TYR A 367 -26.84 -3.08 7.97
CA TYR A 367 -26.10 -3.70 9.06
C TYR A 367 -25.40 -2.62 9.87
N VAL A 368 -24.94 -2.98 11.08
CA VAL A 368 -24.06 -2.14 11.89
C VAL A 368 -22.77 -2.89 12.12
N VAL A 369 -21.64 -2.25 11.83
CA VAL A 369 -20.34 -2.70 12.35
C VAL A 369 -19.94 -1.77 13.48
N SER A 370 -19.44 -2.32 14.57
CA SER A 370 -19.00 -1.57 15.74
C SER A 370 -17.70 -2.13 16.31
N TYR A 371 -17.05 -1.37 17.19
CA TYR A 371 -16.06 -1.90 18.10
C TYR A 371 -16.27 -1.33 19.50
N TYR A 372 -15.96 -2.15 20.49
CA TYR A 372 -15.95 -1.78 21.89
C TYR A 372 -14.52 -1.44 22.32
N THR A 373 -14.40 -0.40 23.14
CA THR A 373 -13.21 -0.09 23.89
C THR A 373 -13.53 0.28 25.34
N SER A 374 -12.74 -0.21 26.29
CA SER A 374 -12.92 0.04 27.72
C SER A 374 -12.43 1.42 28.16
N ASN A 375 -11.54 2.06 27.40
CA ASN A 375 -10.83 3.28 27.81
C ASN A 375 -11.10 4.49 26.90
N GLY A 376 -12.12 4.41 26.03
CA GLY A 376 -12.45 5.46 25.07
C GLY A 376 -11.31 5.74 24.09
N GLN A 377 -10.98 7.02 23.92
CA GLN A 377 -9.86 7.50 23.11
C GLN A 377 -9.93 7.06 21.65
N PHE A 378 -11.09 7.31 21.06
CA PHE A 378 -11.47 6.88 19.72
C PHE A 378 -11.24 7.96 18.66
N ALA A 379 -11.18 7.55 17.40
CA ALA A 379 -11.20 8.48 16.28
C ALA A 379 -12.61 9.02 16.03
N ARG A 380 -12.73 10.31 15.71
CA ARG A 380 -14.02 10.92 15.37
C ARG A 380 -13.84 12.10 14.44
N ASP A 381 -14.58 12.11 13.34
CA ASP A 381 -14.81 13.34 12.57
C ASP A 381 -16.28 13.74 12.62
N VAL A 382 -16.56 14.92 13.15
CA VAL A 382 -17.91 15.50 13.16
C VAL A 382 -18.34 15.78 11.72
N SER A 383 -19.62 15.54 11.41
CA SER A 383 -20.19 15.68 10.06
C SER A 383 -19.59 14.74 8.99
N GLY A 384 -18.73 13.79 9.38
CA GLY A 384 -18.10 12.83 8.46
C GLY A 384 -19.09 11.94 7.69
N LEU A 385 -20.32 11.78 8.19
CA LEU A 385 -21.43 11.06 7.56
C LEU A 385 -22.65 11.96 7.30
N ALA A 386 -22.44 13.26 7.11
CA ALA A 386 -23.49 14.18 6.66
C ALA A 386 -23.94 13.87 5.22
N SER A 387 -23.02 13.36 4.39
CA SER A 387 -23.30 12.79 3.07
C SER A 387 -22.99 11.29 3.06
N ALA A 388 -23.58 10.55 2.13
CA ALA A 388 -23.31 9.12 1.99
C ALA A 388 -21.86 8.91 1.52
N VAL A 389 -21.21 7.88 2.07
CA VAL A 389 -19.90 7.41 1.61
C VAL A 389 -20.12 6.13 0.82
N VAL A 390 -19.71 6.14 -0.45
CA VAL A 390 -19.81 4.99 -1.35
C VAL A 390 -18.40 4.56 -1.75
N SER A 391 -18.11 3.28 -1.56
CA SER A 391 -16.82 2.66 -1.88
C SER A 391 -17.05 1.28 -2.47
N GLY A 392 -16.88 1.14 -3.78
CA GLY A 392 -17.22 -0.09 -4.50
C GLY A 392 -18.68 -0.49 -4.29
N ASN A 393 -18.89 -1.69 -3.77
CA ASN A 393 -20.20 -2.23 -3.44
C ASN A 393 -20.66 -1.91 -2.02
N LEU A 394 -19.92 -1.10 -1.25
CA LEU A 394 -20.31 -0.71 0.10
C LEU A 394 -20.81 0.73 0.14
N THR A 395 -21.85 0.95 0.94
CA THR A 395 -22.40 2.28 1.21
C THR A 395 -22.56 2.48 2.72
N ALA A 396 -21.97 3.54 3.28
CA ALA A 396 -22.40 4.12 4.55
C ALA A 396 -23.41 5.23 4.23
N PRO A 397 -24.71 5.04 4.49
CA PRO A 397 -25.73 6.03 4.14
C PRO A 397 -25.54 7.34 4.90
N ALA A 398 -25.96 8.46 4.31
CA ALA A 398 -26.01 9.74 4.99
C ALA A 398 -26.88 9.65 6.26
N SER A 399 -26.48 10.31 7.33
CA SER A 399 -27.18 10.24 8.62
C SER A 399 -28.66 10.61 8.53
N SER A 400 -29.00 11.60 7.70
CA SER A 400 -30.38 12.03 7.42
C SER A 400 -31.27 10.94 6.81
N THR A 401 -30.69 9.91 6.18
CA THR A 401 -31.44 8.84 5.49
C THR A 401 -31.74 7.62 6.36
N VAL A 402 -31.05 7.47 7.49
CA VAL A 402 -31.12 6.27 8.34
C VAL A 402 -31.38 6.58 9.82
N GLY A 403 -31.91 7.77 10.12
CA GLY A 403 -32.21 8.20 11.48
C GLY A 403 -30.95 8.35 12.33
N GLY A 404 -29.89 8.95 11.75
CA GLY A 404 -28.56 9.08 12.36
C GLY A 404 -27.61 7.96 11.95
N ASN A 405 -26.41 8.31 11.51
CA ASN A 405 -25.28 7.40 11.30
C ASN A 405 -24.08 7.88 12.14
N GLY A 406 -23.07 7.03 12.28
CA GLY A 406 -22.11 7.17 13.37
C GLY A 406 -22.82 6.90 14.69
N VAL A 407 -22.91 5.62 15.04
CA VAL A 407 -23.66 5.19 16.21
C VAL A 407 -22.73 4.89 17.38
N PHE A 408 -23.22 5.09 18.60
CA PHE A 408 -22.48 4.76 19.81
C PHE A 408 -23.39 4.34 20.96
N VAL A 409 -22.80 3.74 21.99
CA VAL A 409 -23.38 3.54 23.33
C VAL A 409 -22.26 3.51 24.37
N TYR A 410 -22.41 4.29 25.45
CA TYR A 410 -21.48 4.26 26.58
C TYR A 410 -21.78 3.09 27.52
N GLY A 411 -20.77 2.67 28.29
CA GLY A 411 -20.91 1.60 29.29
C GLY A 411 -20.17 0.33 28.89
N THR A 412 -20.75 -0.83 29.14
CA THR A 412 -20.09 -2.15 28.96
C THR A 412 -20.13 -2.67 27.51
N GLY A 413 -20.52 -1.84 26.55
CA GLY A 413 -20.75 -2.22 25.15
C GLY A 413 -22.15 -2.78 24.89
N GLY A 414 -22.42 -3.16 23.65
CA GLY A 414 -23.74 -3.60 23.17
C GLY A 414 -24.11 -2.98 21.83
N PHE A 415 -25.32 -3.25 21.34
CA PHE A 415 -25.79 -2.69 20.07
C PHE A 415 -25.92 -1.16 20.17
N PRO A 416 -25.14 -0.38 19.40
CA PRO A 416 -25.15 1.08 19.50
C PRO A 416 -26.34 1.69 18.76
N THR A 417 -27.09 2.57 19.44
CA THR A 417 -28.30 3.21 18.90
C THR A 417 -28.28 4.74 18.93
N SER A 418 -27.41 5.35 19.74
CA SER A 418 -27.28 6.82 19.82
C SER A 418 -26.40 7.35 18.70
N SER A 419 -26.62 8.57 18.23
CA SER A 419 -25.76 9.23 17.23
C SER A 419 -25.44 10.67 17.66
N TYR A 420 -24.37 11.25 17.10
CA TYR A 420 -23.94 12.61 17.44
C TYR A 420 -23.41 13.33 16.21
N LYS A 421 -24.10 14.40 15.79
CA LYS A 421 -23.68 15.33 14.72
C LYS A 421 -23.12 14.65 13.47
N ASP A 422 -23.80 13.60 13.01
CA ASP A 422 -23.44 12.82 11.82
C ASP A 422 -21.97 12.35 11.82
N ALA A 423 -21.44 12.02 13.00
CA ALA A 423 -20.03 11.70 13.18
C ALA A 423 -19.61 10.45 12.40
N ASN A 424 -18.36 10.41 11.95
CA ASN A 424 -17.70 9.18 11.55
C ASN A 424 -16.78 8.71 12.67
N TYR A 425 -17.03 7.52 13.24
CA TYR A 425 -16.17 6.90 14.25
C TYR A 425 -15.11 5.94 13.67
N TRP A 426 -14.95 5.96 12.34
CA TRP A 426 -13.91 5.22 11.63
C TRP A 426 -13.91 3.72 11.91
N VAL A 427 -15.11 3.13 11.84
CA VAL A 427 -15.36 1.69 11.96
C VAL A 427 -15.75 1.15 10.60
N ASP A 428 -15.26 -0.03 10.22
CA ASP A 428 -15.37 -0.51 8.86
C ASP A 428 -15.39 -2.05 8.82
N VAL A 429 -15.69 -2.61 7.64
CA VAL A 429 -15.67 -4.03 7.34
C VAL A 429 -14.70 -4.32 6.21
N ARG A 430 -14.26 -5.57 6.11
CA ARG A 430 -13.86 -6.15 4.83
C ARG A 430 -14.97 -6.95 4.24
N PHE A 431 -15.34 -6.60 3.02
CA PHE A 431 -16.39 -7.25 2.26
C PHE A 431 -15.82 -7.90 1.01
N ALA A 432 -16.10 -9.18 0.84
CA ALA A 432 -15.87 -9.92 -0.39
C ALA A 432 -17.20 -10.07 -1.12
N PRO A 433 -17.44 -9.37 -2.24
CA PRO A 433 -18.59 -9.62 -3.10
C PRO A 433 -18.64 -11.09 -3.53
N ALA A 434 -19.84 -11.65 -3.66
CA ALA A 434 -20.01 -12.91 -4.36
C ALA A 434 -19.57 -12.72 -5.81
N GLN A 435 -18.76 -13.66 -6.32
CA GLN A 435 -18.30 -13.65 -7.72
C GLN A 435 -19.38 -14.13 -8.67
#